data_AF-A0A6G8Q287-F1
#
_entry.id   AF-A0A6G8Q287-F1
#
_cell.length_a   1.000
_cell.length_b   1.000
_cell.length_c   1.000
_cell.angle_alpha   90.00
_cell.angle_beta   90.00
_cell.angle_gamma   90.00
#
_symmetry.space_group_name_H-M   'P 1'
#
loop_
_entity.id
_entity.type
_entity.pdbx_description
1 polymer ?
#
loop_
_entity_poly.entity_id
_entity_poly.type
_entity_poly.pdbx_seq_one_letter_code
_entity_poly.pdbx_strand_id
1 'polypeptide(L)'
;MTGSFELVPRGPYSLAASARFLEGFAPAAYDGGGADDLRLAFVADGGEEAAGVHVREEEGRVVGEVYGGADAGVVRRQVARILSLDVDGSRFPEAGARDPVVGRLQVRYPGLRPVCFYSPYEAAAWAIIGNRVRIVQAARIKAGMARELGPVVEVRGEREYAFPGPLRLAALDGFPGLSGRKAEYLRSLGEAAVEGRLDAPRLRSLPVEEALEELKKLPGIGPFSAELILLRGAGEPDHLPTNEPRLGRAVALAYGLDGPPAPGALRRVSESWRPYRTWVALHLRAALEEETGEILGGGRG
;
A
#
# COMPACT_ATOMS: atom_id res chain seq x y z
N MET A 1 16.12 20.37 0.26
CA MET A 1 16.66 19.04 0.00
C MET A 1 17.70 18.74 1.06
N THR A 2 17.58 17.61 1.76
CA THR A 2 18.46 17.17 2.84
C THR A 2 19.26 15.90 2.48
N GLY A 3 18.91 15.22 1.40
CA GLY A 3 19.67 14.11 0.85
C GLY A 3 19.12 13.63 -0.50
N SER A 4 19.74 12.60 -1.06
CA SER A 4 19.26 11.92 -2.26
C SER A 4 19.63 10.44 -2.24
N PHE A 5 18.92 9.63 -3.02
CA PHE A 5 19.24 8.21 -3.19
C PHE A 5 18.92 7.71 -4.59
N GLU A 6 19.46 6.54 -4.90
CA GLU A 6 19.14 5.77 -6.10
C GLU A 6 18.72 4.33 -5.72
N LEU A 7 17.73 3.82 -6.46
CA LEU A 7 17.26 2.45 -6.42
C LEU A 7 17.24 1.88 -7.84
N VAL A 8 17.79 0.68 -8.00
CA VAL A 8 17.77 -0.05 -9.28
C VAL A 8 16.72 -1.15 -9.20
N PRO A 9 15.61 -1.06 -9.94
CA PRO A 9 14.61 -2.12 -9.98
C PRO A 9 15.21 -3.42 -10.53
N ARG A 10 14.99 -4.54 -9.82
CA ARG A 10 15.33 -5.88 -10.32
C ARG A 10 14.12 -6.46 -11.05
N GLY A 11 14.19 -6.58 -12.37
CA GLY A 11 13.07 -6.99 -13.23
C GLY A 11 12.17 -5.82 -13.65
N PRO A 12 11.09 -6.08 -14.41
CA PRO A 12 10.23 -5.02 -14.96
C PRO A 12 9.69 -4.07 -13.89
N TYR A 13 9.74 -2.78 -14.16
CA TYR A 13 9.23 -1.72 -13.30
C TYR A 13 8.87 -0.49 -14.15
N SER A 14 7.91 0.31 -13.68
CA SER A 14 7.59 1.62 -14.23
C SER A 14 7.03 2.51 -13.12
N LEU A 15 7.71 3.59 -12.81
CA LEU A 15 7.24 4.60 -11.85
C LEU A 15 5.94 5.23 -12.34
N ALA A 16 5.82 5.49 -13.64
CA ALA A 16 4.59 5.99 -14.25
C ALA A 16 3.40 5.05 -14.06
N ALA A 17 3.62 3.73 -14.11
CA ALA A 17 2.57 2.77 -13.78
C ALA A 17 2.19 2.83 -12.29
N SER A 18 3.16 2.98 -11.39
CA SER A 18 2.91 3.18 -9.96
C SER A 18 2.16 4.48 -9.67
N ALA A 19 2.52 5.59 -10.32
CA ALA A 19 1.86 6.89 -10.18
C ALA A 19 0.39 6.83 -10.64
N ARG A 20 0.11 6.27 -11.82
CA ARG A 20 -1.27 6.06 -12.30
C ARG A 20 -2.09 5.19 -11.36
N PHE A 21 -1.49 4.15 -10.77
CA PHE A 21 -2.18 3.34 -9.77
C PHE A 21 -2.54 4.16 -8.52
N LEU A 22 -1.66 5.07 -8.07
CA LEU A 22 -1.92 5.94 -6.92
C LEU A 22 -2.98 7.01 -7.19
N GLU A 23 -3.02 7.59 -8.39
CA GLU A 23 -4.08 8.52 -8.81
C GLU A 23 -5.47 7.89 -8.66
N GLY A 24 -5.58 6.58 -8.93
CA GLY A 24 -6.79 5.80 -8.74
C GLY A 24 -6.96 5.17 -7.34
N PHE A 25 -6.05 5.43 -6.40
CA PHE A 25 -6.06 4.79 -5.08
C PHE A 25 -6.36 5.80 -3.97
N ALA A 26 -7.65 6.01 -3.70
CA ALA A 26 -8.15 6.93 -2.67
C ALA A 26 -7.43 6.90 -1.28
N PRO A 27 -6.95 5.76 -0.74
CA PRO A 27 -6.23 5.72 0.54
C PRO A 27 -4.89 6.47 0.55
N ALA A 28 -4.30 6.68 -0.64
CA ALA A 28 -3.06 7.39 -0.87
C ALA A 28 -3.20 8.35 -2.07
N ALA A 29 -4.35 9.03 -2.15
CA ALA A 29 -4.68 9.92 -3.26
C ALA A 29 -3.55 10.93 -3.47
N TYR A 30 -2.94 10.84 -4.66
CA TYR A 30 -1.85 11.69 -5.11
C TYR A 30 -2.43 12.79 -5.99
N ASP A 31 -2.37 14.03 -5.52
CA ASP A 31 -2.78 15.22 -6.28
C ASP A 31 -1.53 15.91 -6.85
N GLY A 32 -1.04 15.41 -8.00
CA GLY A 32 -0.33 16.25 -8.98
C GLY A 32 1.19 16.14 -9.05
N GLY A 33 1.67 15.86 -10.26
CA GLY A 33 3.08 15.96 -10.68
C GLY A 33 3.28 15.59 -12.15
N GLY A 34 2.36 14.81 -12.74
CA GLY A 34 2.52 14.22 -14.07
C GLY A 34 3.05 12.78 -13.95
N ALA A 35 3.16 12.09 -15.08
CA ALA A 35 3.46 10.64 -15.09
C ALA A 35 4.83 10.28 -14.50
N ASP A 36 5.76 11.24 -14.36
CA ASP A 36 7.16 11.00 -13.99
C ASP A 36 7.61 11.74 -12.71
N ASP A 37 6.66 12.33 -11.99
CA ASP A 37 6.89 13.09 -10.74
C ASP A 37 5.97 12.50 -9.68
N LEU A 38 6.55 11.87 -8.65
CA LEU A 38 5.82 11.35 -7.51
C LEU A 38 6.34 12.00 -6.23
N ARG A 39 5.47 12.74 -5.54
CA ARG A 39 5.76 13.32 -4.22
C ARG A 39 5.15 12.47 -3.11
N LEU A 40 5.98 12.10 -2.16
CA LEU A 40 5.61 11.29 -0.99
C LEU A 40 5.87 12.10 0.28
N ALA A 41 5.02 11.97 1.28
CA ALA A 41 5.27 12.50 2.61
C ALA A 41 4.81 11.52 3.68
N PHE A 42 5.72 11.14 4.57
CA PHE A 42 5.49 10.12 5.59
C PHE A 42 6.40 10.34 6.80
N VAL A 43 6.02 9.73 7.93
CA VAL A 43 6.92 9.59 9.08
C VAL A 43 7.87 8.43 8.81
N ALA A 44 9.17 8.67 9.01
CA ALA A 44 10.22 7.71 8.74
C ALA A 44 10.14 6.51 9.70
N ASP A 45 10.37 5.30 9.18
CA ASP A 45 10.36 4.09 10.00
C ASP A 45 11.36 4.18 11.17
N GLY A 46 10.93 3.73 12.36
CA GLY A 46 11.78 3.68 13.55
C GLY A 46 12.03 5.03 14.23
N GLY A 47 11.36 6.10 13.80
CA GLY A 47 11.46 7.43 14.40
C GLY A 47 10.17 8.24 14.33
N GLU A 48 10.29 9.54 14.60
CA GLU A 48 9.18 10.50 14.58
C GLU A 48 9.34 11.57 13.49
N GLU A 49 10.51 11.61 12.86
CA GLU A 49 10.82 12.60 11.85
C GLU A 49 10.08 12.31 10.56
N ALA A 50 9.50 13.35 9.98
CA ALA A 50 8.88 13.28 8.67
C ALA A 50 9.92 13.40 7.57
N ALA A 51 9.66 12.66 6.49
CA ALA A 51 10.36 12.77 5.22
C ALA A 51 9.37 13.20 4.15
N GLY A 52 9.82 14.14 3.32
CA GLY A 52 9.23 14.42 2.02
C GLY A 52 10.16 13.86 0.96
N VAL A 53 9.62 13.22 -0.07
CA VAL A 53 10.44 12.63 -1.14
C VAL A 53 9.85 13.00 -2.48
N HIS A 54 10.68 13.57 -3.36
CA HIS A 54 10.37 13.70 -4.77
C HIS A 54 11.06 12.54 -5.51
N VAL A 55 10.26 11.69 -6.17
CA VAL A 55 10.71 10.47 -6.82
C VAL A 55 10.51 10.59 -8.33
N ARG A 56 11.53 10.21 -9.09
CA ARG A 56 11.57 10.24 -10.55
C ARG A 56 12.26 8.99 -11.10
N GLU A 57 11.93 8.62 -12.33
CA GLU A 57 12.59 7.52 -13.05
C GLU A 57 13.55 8.09 -14.10
N GLU A 58 14.82 7.69 -14.04
CA GLU A 58 15.87 8.12 -14.97
C GLU A 58 16.67 6.92 -15.45
N GLU A 59 16.72 6.69 -16.77
CA GLU A 59 17.51 5.61 -17.37
C GLU A 59 17.26 4.23 -16.71
N GLY A 60 16.01 3.95 -16.31
CA GLY A 60 15.61 2.72 -15.64
C GLY A 60 15.99 2.63 -14.16
N ARG A 61 16.44 3.73 -13.55
CA ARG A 61 16.73 3.88 -12.12
C ARG A 61 15.67 4.76 -11.48
N VAL A 62 15.35 4.49 -10.21
CA VAL A 62 14.47 5.34 -9.41
C VAL A 62 15.33 6.23 -8.53
N VAL A 63 15.26 7.54 -8.79
CA VAL A 63 16.01 8.57 -8.08
C VAL A 63 15.07 9.30 -7.13
N GLY A 64 15.48 9.44 -5.88
CA GLY A 64 14.72 10.15 -4.86
C GLY A 64 15.49 11.34 -4.29
N GLU A 65 14.88 12.50 -4.26
CA GLU A 65 15.34 13.69 -3.53
C GLU A 65 14.62 13.75 -2.18
N VAL A 66 15.39 13.78 -1.09
CA VAL A 66 14.86 13.74 0.28
C VAL A 66 14.78 15.15 0.86
N TYR A 67 13.71 15.40 1.61
CA TYR A 67 13.40 16.63 2.32
C TYR A 67 12.95 16.29 3.75
N GLY A 68 13.14 17.20 4.69
CA GLY A 68 12.84 16.97 6.11
C GLY A 68 14.04 16.45 6.90
N GLY A 69 13.82 16.13 8.18
CA GLY A 69 14.87 15.77 9.14
C GLY A 69 15.35 14.33 9.05
N ALA A 70 14.51 13.43 8.52
CA ALA A 70 14.74 11.99 8.56
C ALA A 70 16.02 11.52 7.85
N ASP A 71 16.65 10.48 8.41
CA ASP A 71 17.82 9.83 7.82
C ASP A 71 17.56 9.33 6.39
N ALA A 72 18.39 9.77 5.44
CA ALA A 72 18.23 9.43 4.03
C ALA A 72 18.33 7.90 3.76
N GLY A 73 19.07 7.16 4.58
CA GLY A 73 19.18 5.70 4.48
C GLY A 73 17.89 4.98 4.88
N VAL A 74 17.25 5.43 5.97
CA VAL A 74 15.91 4.97 6.39
C VAL A 74 14.88 5.29 5.30
N VAL A 75 14.85 6.55 4.85
CA VAL A 75 13.93 7.01 3.79
C VAL A 75 14.08 6.18 2.52
N ARG A 76 15.33 5.94 2.07
CA ARG A 76 15.60 5.08 0.90
C ARG A 76 15.01 3.68 1.04
N ARG A 77 15.17 3.02 2.20
CA ARG A 77 14.63 1.68 2.44
C ARG A 77 13.09 1.68 2.46
N GLN A 78 12.50 2.70 3.07
CA GLN A 78 11.06 2.87 3.14
C GLN A 78 10.46 3.12 1.76
N VAL A 79 11.06 4.00 0.94
CA VAL A 79 10.63 4.21 -0.46
C VAL A 79 10.78 2.94 -1.29
N ALA A 80 11.87 2.17 -1.09
CA ALA A 80 12.03 0.89 -1.77
C ALA A 80 10.88 -0.08 -1.45
N ARG A 81 10.41 -0.14 -0.19
CA ARG A 81 9.22 -0.92 0.19
C ARG A 81 7.93 -0.34 -0.40
N ILE A 82 7.74 0.99 -0.32
CA ILE A 82 6.56 1.68 -0.86
C ILE A 82 6.37 1.34 -2.33
N LEU A 83 7.45 1.32 -3.12
CA LEU A 83 7.41 1.05 -4.56
C LEU A 83 7.67 -0.43 -4.92
N SER A 84 7.74 -1.33 -3.93
CA SER A 84 8.09 -2.76 -4.12
C SER A 84 9.38 -3.00 -4.93
N LEU A 85 10.38 -2.14 -4.70
CA LEU A 85 11.74 -2.22 -5.27
C LEU A 85 12.70 -3.02 -4.38
N ASP A 86 12.32 -3.25 -3.13
CA ASP A 86 13.03 -4.12 -2.18
C ASP A 86 12.78 -5.62 -2.44
N VAL A 87 11.76 -5.95 -3.25
CA VAL A 87 11.46 -7.31 -3.73
C VAL A 87 12.13 -7.54 -5.10
N ASP A 88 12.77 -8.70 -5.26
CA ASP A 88 13.30 -9.13 -6.56
C ASP A 88 12.15 -9.50 -7.51
N GLY A 89 11.91 -8.65 -8.51
CA GLY A 89 10.87 -8.85 -9.53
C GLY A 89 11.38 -9.50 -10.82
N SER A 90 12.65 -9.93 -10.89
CA SER A 90 13.24 -10.49 -12.12
C SER A 90 12.47 -11.70 -12.66
N ARG A 91 11.88 -12.51 -11.77
CA ARG A 91 11.09 -13.69 -12.11
C ARG A 91 9.59 -13.43 -12.24
N PHE A 92 9.12 -12.20 -12.05
CA PHE A 92 7.69 -11.91 -12.15
C PHE A 92 7.10 -12.29 -13.53
N PRO A 93 7.78 -12.06 -14.67
CA PRO A 93 7.29 -12.51 -15.99
C PRO A 93 7.03 -14.02 -16.09
N GLU A 94 7.73 -14.85 -15.31
CA GLU A 94 7.53 -16.30 -15.33
C GLU A 94 6.13 -16.69 -14.83
N ALA A 95 5.52 -15.90 -13.95
CA ALA A 95 4.13 -16.12 -13.52
C ALA A 95 3.16 -16.01 -14.71
N GLY A 96 3.40 -15.06 -15.62
CA GLY A 96 2.63 -14.91 -16.85
C GLY A 96 2.90 -16.01 -17.88
N ALA A 97 4.12 -16.58 -17.88
CA ALA A 97 4.43 -17.75 -18.70
C ALA A 97 3.72 -19.03 -18.19
N ARG A 98 3.54 -19.15 -16.87
CA ARG A 98 2.80 -20.27 -16.24
C ARG A 98 1.29 -20.11 -16.32
N ASP A 99 0.78 -18.88 -16.37
CA ASP A 99 -0.64 -18.57 -16.40
C ASP A 99 -0.95 -17.49 -17.46
N PRO A 100 -1.61 -17.84 -18.58
CA PRO A 100 -1.92 -16.91 -19.66
C PRO A 100 -2.81 -15.72 -19.24
N VAL A 101 -3.64 -15.85 -18.19
CA VAL A 101 -4.42 -14.73 -17.65
C VAL A 101 -3.47 -13.71 -17.03
N VAL A 102 -2.52 -14.19 -16.23
CA VAL A 102 -1.47 -13.35 -15.63
C VAL A 102 -0.60 -12.72 -16.71
N GLY A 103 -0.25 -13.45 -17.76
CA GLY A 103 0.50 -12.91 -18.90
C GLY A 103 -0.21 -11.73 -19.56
N ARG A 104 -1.54 -11.82 -19.77
CA ARG A 104 -2.34 -10.69 -20.28
C ARG A 104 -2.37 -9.50 -19.32
N LEU A 105 -2.45 -9.74 -18.02
CA LEU A 105 -2.40 -8.67 -17.01
C LEU A 105 -1.04 -7.96 -17.01
N GLN A 106 0.07 -8.70 -17.16
CA GLN A 106 1.41 -8.13 -17.26
C GLN A 106 1.60 -7.27 -18.51
N VAL A 107 0.98 -7.65 -19.63
CA VAL A 107 0.93 -6.82 -20.84
C VAL A 107 0.04 -5.59 -20.65
N ARG A 108 -1.09 -5.72 -19.95
CA ARG A 108 -2.01 -4.60 -19.64
C ARG A 108 -1.38 -3.60 -18.68
N TYR A 109 -0.56 -4.07 -17.73
CA TYR A 109 0.09 -3.26 -16.68
C TYR A 109 1.62 -3.37 -16.74
N PRO A 110 2.27 -2.90 -17.83
CA PRO A 110 3.69 -3.05 -18.00
C PRO A 110 4.46 -2.35 -16.87
N GLY A 111 5.28 -3.11 -16.16
CA GLY A 111 6.10 -2.60 -15.06
C GLY A 111 5.33 -2.26 -13.77
N LEU A 112 4.01 -2.46 -13.69
CA LEU A 112 3.26 -2.19 -12.47
C LEU A 112 3.61 -3.20 -11.38
N ARG A 113 4.11 -2.69 -10.26
CA ARG A 113 4.26 -3.42 -8.99
C ARG A 113 3.30 -2.88 -7.95
N PRO A 114 3.04 -3.61 -6.84
CA PRO A 114 2.27 -3.07 -5.74
C PRO A 114 2.87 -1.77 -5.19
N VAL A 115 2.05 -0.73 -5.03
CA VAL A 115 2.46 0.53 -4.39
C VAL A 115 1.96 0.58 -2.95
N CYS A 116 2.79 0.18 -1.99
CA CYS A 116 2.40 -0.01 -0.59
C CYS A 116 2.02 1.31 0.12
N PHE A 117 1.28 1.21 1.21
CA PHE A 117 1.19 2.27 2.20
C PHE A 117 2.60 2.59 2.73
N TYR A 118 2.76 3.79 3.28
CA TYR A 118 4.06 4.24 3.79
C TYR A 118 4.59 3.39 4.95
N SER A 119 3.69 2.80 5.73
CA SER A 119 4.01 1.91 6.84
C SER A 119 2.87 0.92 7.14
N PRO A 120 3.14 -0.16 7.89
CA PRO A 120 2.09 -1.04 8.40
C PRO A 120 1.12 -0.32 9.33
N TYR A 121 1.58 0.64 10.16
CA TYR A 121 0.68 1.38 11.05
C TYR A 121 -0.27 2.30 10.25
N GLU A 122 0.19 2.92 9.17
CA GLU A 122 -0.69 3.75 8.34
C GLU A 122 -1.72 2.90 7.58
N ALA A 123 -1.32 1.70 7.11
CA ALA A 123 -2.26 0.74 6.54
C ALA A 123 -3.32 0.28 7.56
N ALA A 124 -2.92 0.06 8.81
CA ALA A 124 -3.83 -0.30 9.90
C ALA A 124 -4.78 0.86 10.27
N ALA A 125 -4.25 2.08 10.31
CA ALA A 125 -5.05 3.28 10.55
C ALA A 125 -6.10 3.46 9.46
N TRP A 126 -5.71 3.27 8.19
CA TRP A 126 -6.64 3.25 7.07
C TRP A 126 -7.75 2.22 7.25
N ALA A 127 -7.42 0.99 7.63
CA ALA A 127 -8.41 -0.06 7.87
C ALA A 127 -9.42 0.35 8.98
N ILE A 128 -8.93 0.92 10.09
CA ILE A 128 -9.78 1.38 11.20
C ILE A 128 -10.67 2.56 10.77
N ILE A 129 -10.11 3.55 10.07
CA ILE A 129 -10.84 4.72 9.58
C ILE A 129 -11.93 4.28 8.58
N GLY A 130 -11.60 3.38 7.65
CA GLY A 130 -12.47 2.88 6.60
C GLY A 130 -13.60 1.97 7.07
N ASN A 131 -13.51 1.40 8.27
CA ASN A 131 -14.54 0.50 8.79
C ASN A 131 -15.93 1.15 8.81
N ARG A 132 -16.91 0.51 8.15
CA ARG A 132 -18.33 0.89 8.12
C ARG A 132 -18.62 2.32 7.61
N VAL A 133 -17.74 2.88 6.79
CA VAL A 133 -17.96 4.17 6.11
C VAL A 133 -17.60 4.06 4.64
N ARG A 134 -18.10 4.99 3.82
CA ARG A 134 -17.73 5.03 2.39
C ARG A 134 -16.26 5.39 2.23
N ILE A 135 -15.60 4.83 1.22
CA ILE A 135 -14.17 5.06 0.95
C ILE A 135 -13.82 6.55 0.80
N VAL A 136 -14.68 7.33 0.13
CA VAL A 136 -14.52 8.78 -0.02
C VAL A 136 -14.59 9.54 1.31
N GLN A 137 -15.39 9.06 2.27
CA GLN A 137 -15.47 9.66 3.60
C GLN A 137 -14.24 9.30 4.42
N ALA A 138 -13.79 8.04 4.35
CA ALA A 138 -12.57 7.59 5.00
C ALA A 138 -11.33 8.36 4.51
N ALA A 139 -11.23 8.58 3.18
CA ALA A 139 -10.15 9.37 2.58
C ALA A 139 -10.14 10.81 3.09
N ARG A 140 -11.31 11.46 3.19
CA ARG A 140 -11.43 12.81 3.77
C ARG A 140 -11.00 12.87 5.24
N ILE A 141 -11.37 11.88 6.04
CA ILE A 141 -10.95 11.80 7.45
C ILE A 141 -9.43 11.63 7.53
N LYS A 142 -8.85 10.69 6.79
CA LYS A 142 -7.38 10.47 6.76
C LYS A 142 -6.63 11.73 6.32
N ALA A 143 -7.10 12.41 5.28
CA ALA A 143 -6.50 13.65 4.80
C ALA A 143 -6.62 14.80 5.82
N GLY A 144 -7.77 14.92 6.52
CA GLY A 144 -7.93 15.87 7.62
C GLY A 144 -6.96 15.60 8.75
N MET A 145 -6.81 14.34 9.17
CA MET A 145 -5.85 13.95 10.20
C MET A 145 -4.41 14.28 9.79
N ALA A 146 -4.02 14.02 8.55
CA ALA A 146 -2.70 14.40 8.04
C ALA A 146 -2.48 15.92 8.10
N ARG A 147 -3.47 16.72 7.71
CA ARG A 147 -3.37 18.19 7.71
C ARG A 147 -3.33 18.81 9.10
N GLU A 148 -4.13 18.30 10.03
CA GLU A 148 -4.32 18.92 11.34
C GLU A 148 -3.41 18.33 12.43
N LEU A 149 -3.06 17.06 12.31
CA LEU A 149 -2.31 16.32 13.32
C LEU A 149 -0.97 15.79 12.82
N GLY A 150 -0.75 15.79 11.50
CA GLY A 150 0.44 15.26 10.87
C GLY A 150 1.56 16.29 10.74
N PRO A 151 2.82 15.83 10.63
CA PRO A 151 3.93 16.72 10.33
C PRO A 151 3.87 17.21 8.89
N VAL A 152 4.34 18.43 8.67
CA VAL A 152 4.39 19.08 7.36
C VAL A 152 5.83 19.10 6.85
N VAL A 153 6.03 18.73 5.59
CA VAL A 153 7.32 18.82 4.92
C VAL A 153 7.18 19.61 3.63
N GLU A 154 8.14 20.48 3.34
CA GLU A 154 8.18 21.21 2.07
C GLU A 154 8.99 20.43 1.04
N VAL A 155 8.36 20.04 -0.07
CA VAL A 155 8.96 19.29 -1.18
C VAL A 155 8.86 20.16 -2.41
N ARG A 156 10.02 20.63 -2.90
CA ARG A 156 10.11 21.51 -4.09
C ARG A 156 9.22 22.76 -4.02
N GLY A 157 9.04 23.34 -2.83
CA GLY A 157 8.23 24.53 -2.61
C GLY A 157 6.74 24.25 -2.34
N GLU A 158 6.31 22.98 -2.44
CA GLU A 158 4.94 22.56 -2.11
C GLU A 158 4.88 21.96 -0.71
N ARG A 159 3.79 22.24 0.02
CA ARG A 159 3.56 21.70 1.37
C ARG A 159 2.89 20.33 1.27
N GLU A 160 3.60 19.32 1.73
CA GLU A 160 3.09 17.95 1.84
C GLU A 160 2.80 17.60 3.31
N TYR A 161 1.76 16.80 3.53
CA TYR A 161 1.27 16.45 4.86
C TYR A 161 1.39 14.94 5.07
N ALA A 162 2.28 14.53 5.97
CA ALA A 162 2.38 13.14 6.36
C ALA A 162 1.22 12.76 7.29
N PHE A 163 0.81 11.49 7.28
CA PHE A 163 -0.13 10.99 8.29
C PHE A 163 0.50 11.06 9.70
N PRO A 164 -0.28 11.30 10.78
CA PRO A 164 0.27 11.42 12.12
C PRO A 164 1.11 10.20 12.51
N GLY A 165 2.28 10.45 13.10
CA GLY A 165 3.19 9.41 13.55
C GLY A 165 2.66 8.61 14.74
N PRO A 166 3.30 7.47 15.08
CA PRO A 166 2.86 6.57 16.14
C PRO A 166 2.59 7.25 17.50
N LEU A 167 3.51 8.10 18.00
CA LEU A 167 3.29 8.81 19.27
C LEU A 167 2.09 9.75 19.22
N ARG A 168 1.87 10.42 18.08
CA ARG A 168 0.73 11.33 17.93
C ARG A 168 -0.59 10.57 17.92
N LEU A 169 -0.62 9.38 17.33
CA LEU A 169 -1.78 8.48 17.39
C LEU A 169 -2.00 7.93 18.81
N ALA A 170 -0.93 7.55 19.52
CA ALA A 170 -1.00 7.07 20.90
C ALA A 170 -1.54 8.13 21.89
N ALA A 171 -1.47 9.41 21.52
CA ALA A 171 -2.05 10.53 22.27
C ALA A 171 -3.38 11.04 21.70
N LEU A 172 -4.02 10.31 20.77
CA LEU A 172 -5.26 10.75 20.12
C LEU A 172 -6.45 10.63 21.07
N ASP A 173 -7.18 11.73 21.28
CA ASP A 173 -8.44 11.73 22.03
C ASP A 173 -9.67 11.56 21.12
N GLY A 174 -9.60 12.09 19.90
CA GLY A 174 -10.67 12.06 18.91
C GLY A 174 -10.31 12.86 17.67
N PHE A 175 -11.11 12.73 16.63
CA PHE A 175 -10.99 13.55 15.41
C PHE A 175 -12.36 13.63 14.70
N PRO A 176 -12.74 14.77 14.09
CA PRO A 176 -13.99 14.89 13.36
C PRO A 176 -14.19 13.78 12.33
N GLY A 177 -15.37 13.15 12.35
CA GLY A 177 -15.71 12.04 11.46
C GLY A 177 -15.27 10.65 11.95
N LEU A 178 -14.42 10.55 12.98
CA LEU A 178 -14.24 9.30 13.71
C LEU A 178 -15.46 9.03 14.59
N SER A 179 -16.05 7.85 14.44
CA SER A 179 -17.25 7.42 15.18
C SER A 179 -16.99 6.18 16.03
N GLY A 180 -17.81 6.01 17.07
CA GLY A 180 -17.69 4.87 17.99
C GLY A 180 -16.33 4.80 18.66
N ARG A 181 -15.72 3.61 18.64
CA ARG A 181 -14.41 3.33 19.28
C ARG A 181 -13.20 3.58 18.37
N LYS A 182 -13.38 4.20 17.20
CA LYS A 182 -12.27 4.38 16.24
C LYS A 182 -11.10 5.17 16.80
N ALA A 183 -11.35 6.24 17.58
CA ALA A 183 -10.28 7.01 18.21
C ALA A 183 -9.49 6.16 19.23
N GLU A 184 -10.18 5.37 20.05
CA GLU A 184 -9.55 4.41 20.98
C GLU A 184 -8.71 3.36 20.23
N TYR A 185 -9.21 2.80 19.12
CA TYR A 185 -8.46 1.82 18.33
C TYR A 185 -7.24 2.42 17.66
N LEU A 186 -7.33 3.66 17.16
CA LEU A 186 -6.18 4.39 16.62
C LEU A 186 -5.16 4.72 17.71
N ARG A 187 -5.60 4.94 18.96
CA ARG A 187 -4.71 5.09 20.11
C ARG A 187 -3.91 3.83 20.39
N SER A 188 -4.59 2.70 20.57
CA SER A 188 -3.94 1.39 20.78
C SER A 188 -3.06 0.99 19.59
N LEU A 189 -3.43 1.42 18.38
CA LEU A 189 -2.60 1.24 17.20
C LEU A 189 -1.28 2.04 17.31
N GLY A 190 -1.35 3.30 17.73
CA GLY A 190 -0.17 4.13 17.97
C GLY A 190 0.76 3.51 19.02
N GLU A 191 0.21 3.05 20.14
CA GLU A 191 0.95 2.32 21.19
C GLU A 191 1.66 1.08 20.62
N ALA A 192 0.94 0.22 19.89
CA ALA A 192 1.53 -0.97 19.29
C ALA A 192 2.62 -0.66 18.24
N ALA A 193 2.49 0.45 17.51
CA ALA A 193 3.51 0.89 16.56
C ALA A 193 4.78 1.41 17.27
N VAL A 194 4.63 2.13 18.38
CA VAL A 194 5.75 2.56 19.25
C VAL A 194 6.49 1.36 19.84
N GLU A 195 5.77 0.30 20.20
CA GLU A 195 6.33 -0.98 20.66
C GLU A 195 7.01 -1.80 19.56
N GLY A 196 7.00 -1.33 18.29
CA GLY A 196 7.60 -2.03 17.16
C GLY A 196 6.78 -3.21 16.62
N ARG A 197 5.54 -3.41 17.07
CA ARG A 197 4.67 -4.51 16.59
C ARG A 197 4.23 -4.34 15.13
N LEU A 198 4.33 -3.12 14.61
CA LEU A 198 3.98 -2.73 13.24
C LEU A 198 5.20 -2.33 12.42
N ASP A 199 6.39 -2.86 12.77
CA ASP A 199 7.59 -2.75 11.97
C ASP A 199 7.53 -3.70 10.76
N ALA A 200 7.79 -3.18 9.55
CA ALA A 200 7.66 -3.96 8.32
C ALA A 200 8.71 -5.08 8.19
N PRO A 201 10.03 -4.84 8.42
CA PRO A 201 11.03 -5.91 8.51
C PRO A 201 10.65 -7.02 9.49
N ARG A 202 10.16 -6.67 10.69
CA ARG A 202 9.68 -7.64 11.68
C ARG A 202 8.51 -8.46 11.15
N LEU A 203 7.48 -7.82 10.61
CA LEU A 203 6.30 -8.54 10.11
C LEU A 203 6.65 -9.51 8.96
N ARG A 204 7.61 -9.13 8.11
CA ARG A 204 8.08 -9.98 6.99
C ARG A 204 9.08 -11.06 7.40
N SER A 205 9.65 -11.01 8.61
CA SER A 205 10.53 -12.07 9.10
C SER A 205 9.78 -13.24 9.74
N LEU A 206 8.51 -13.03 10.11
CA LEU A 206 7.63 -14.06 10.64
C LEU A 206 7.04 -14.94 9.52
N PRO A 207 6.67 -16.19 9.81
CA PRO A 207 5.74 -16.94 8.98
C PRO A 207 4.46 -16.13 8.76
N VAL A 208 3.95 -16.13 7.53
CA VAL A 208 2.81 -15.28 7.13
C VAL A 208 1.61 -15.47 8.04
N GLU A 209 1.27 -16.72 8.36
CA GLU A 209 0.16 -17.05 9.24
C GLU A 209 0.37 -16.49 10.66
N GLU A 210 1.59 -16.53 11.20
CA GLU A 210 1.91 -15.97 12.51
C GLU A 210 1.79 -14.44 12.51
N ALA A 211 2.30 -13.77 11.48
CA ALA A 211 2.17 -12.32 11.32
C ALA A 211 0.69 -11.90 11.26
N LEU A 212 -0.14 -12.64 10.53
CA LEU A 212 -1.58 -12.38 10.45
C LEU A 212 -2.29 -12.59 11.80
N GLU A 213 -1.96 -13.64 12.55
CA GLU A 213 -2.50 -13.85 13.90
C GLU A 213 -2.08 -12.73 14.87
N GLU A 214 -0.84 -12.25 14.79
CA GLU A 214 -0.39 -11.13 15.61
C GLU A 214 -1.13 -9.82 15.29
N LEU A 215 -1.31 -9.52 14.00
CA LEU A 215 -2.04 -8.33 13.56
C LEU A 215 -3.50 -8.34 14.01
N LYS A 216 -4.16 -9.51 13.98
CA LYS A 216 -5.56 -9.67 14.45
C LYS A 216 -5.74 -9.49 15.96
N LYS A 217 -4.66 -9.48 16.75
CA LYS A 217 -4.73 -9.13 18.19
C LYS A 217 -4.95 -7.63 18.41
N LEU A 218 -4.75 -6.80 17.39
CA LEU A 218 -4.99 -5.35 17.49
C LEU A 218 -6.49 -5.05 17.43
N PRO A 219 -6.99 -4.13 18.27
CA PRO A 219 -8.41 -3.81 18.29
C PRO A 219 -8.85 -3.18 16.96
N GLY A 220 -9.98 -3.65 16.43
CA GLY A 220 -10.52 -3.18 15.16
C GLY A 220 -9.87 -3.77 13.90
N ILE A 221 -8.90 -4.70 14.05
CA ILE A 221 -8.24 -5.39 12.94
C ILE A 221 -8.83 -6.79 12.77
N GLY A 222 -9.59 -7.00 11.70
CA GLY A 222 -10.11 -8.31 11.29
C GLY A 222 -9.21 -9.02 10.27
N PRO A 223 -9.59 -10.22 9.78
CA PRO A 223 -8.82 -10.99 8.81
C PRO A 223 -8.45 -10.21 7.55
N PHE A 224 -9.42 -9.51 6.95
CA PHE A 224 -9.17 -8.64 5.80
C PHE A 224 -8.15 -7.53 6.10
N SER A 225 -8.32 -6.85 7.24
CA SER A 225 -7.42 -5.75 7.64
C SER A 225 -6.01 -6.26 7.93
N ALA A 226 -5.86 -7.44 8.53
CA ALA A 226 -4.57 -8.06 8.76
C ALA A 226 -3.84 -8.39 7.45
N GLU A 227 -4.54 -8.97 6.47
CA GLU A 227 -4.00 -9.17 5.12
C GLU A 227 -3.60 -7.82 4.50
N LEU A 228 -4.46 -6.80 4.56
CA LEU A 228 -4.14 -5.47 4.03
C LEU A 228 -2.84 -4.91 4.64
N ILE A 229 -2.68 -5.00 5.96
CA ILE A 229 -1.50 -4.49 6.67
C ILE A 229 -0.24 -5.26 6.25
N LEU A 230 -0.29 -6.59 6.20
CA LEU A 230 0.87 -7.39 5.82
C LEU A 230 1.26 -7.19 4.34
N LEU A 231 0.27 -7.28 3.44
CA LEU A 231 0.52 -7.27 2.00
C LEU A 231 0.80 -5.88 1.45
N ARG A 232 0.12 -4.86 1.98
CA ARG A 232 0.17 -3.49 1.45
C ARG A 232 0.83 -2.50 2.41
N GLY A 233 1.01 -2.85 3.68
CA GLY A 233 1.79 -2.05 4.63
C GLY A 233 3.23 -2.54 4.77
N ALA A 234 3.42 -3.84 5.01
CA ALA A 234 4.76 -4.43 5.13
C ALA A 234 5.37 -4.84 3.77
N GLY A 235 4.54 -5.04 2.74
CA GLY A 235 4.99 -5.37 1.39
C GLY A 235 5.32 -6.85 1.20
N GLU A 236 4.60 -7.75 1.86
CA GLU A 236 4.72 -9.20 1.65
C GLU A 236 4.32 -9.56 0.19
N PRO A 237 5.23 -10.11 -0.63
CA PRO A 237 4.96 -10.34 -2.06
C PRO A 237 4.17 -11.61 -2.38
N ASP A 238 4.17 -12.61 -1.50
CA ASP A 238 3.69 -13.96 -1.83
C ASP A 238 2.62 -14.51 -0.87
N HIS A 239 1.54 -13.77 -0.71
CA HIS A 239 0.34 -14.28 -0.06
C HIS A 239 -0.92 -13.94 -0.86
N LEU A 240 -1.84 -14.90 -0.91
CA LEU A 240 -3.13 -14.76 -1.59
C LEU A 240 -4.14 -14.13 -0.61
N PRO A 241 -4.63 -12.90 -0.84
CA PRO A 241 -5.54 -12.23 0.09
C PRO A 241 -6.95 -12.82 0.01
N THR A 242 -7.18 -13.94 0.67
CA THR A 242 -8.46 -14.66 0.60
C THR A 242 -9.60 -13.95 1.33
N ASN A 243 -9.28 -13.02 2.23
CA ASN A 243 -10.27 -12.21 2.93
C ASN A 243 -10.58 -10.88 2.22
N GLU A 244 -9.92 -10.59 1.10
CA GLU A 244 -10.22 -9.45 0.23
C GLU A 244 -11.54 -9.68 -0.54
N PRO A 245 -12.61 -8.91 -0.24
CA PRO A 245 -13.95 -9.17 -0.78
C PRO A 245 -14.03 -9.17 -2.29
N ARG A 246 -13.15 -8.41 -2.97
CA ARG A 246 -13.20 -8.25 -4.43
C ARG A 246 -12.39 -9.29 -5.19
N LEU A 247 -11.53 -10.07 -4.52
CA LEU A 247 -10.59 -10.98 -5.21
C LEU A 247 -11.33 -12.06 -6.01
N GLY A 248 -12.33 -12.70 -5.42
CA GLY A 248 -13.08 -13.77 -6.10
C GLY A 248 -13.76 -13.30 -7.38
N ARG A 249 -14.36 -12.09 -7.36
CA ARG A 249 -14.97 -11.48 -8.55
C ARG A 249 -13.92 -11.05 -9.58
N ALA A 250 -12.78 -10.52 -9.13
CA ALA A 250 -11.69 -10.16 -10.02
C ALA A 250 -11.14 -11.38 -10.77
N VAL A 251 -11.02 -12.51 -10.08
CA VAL A 251 -10.64 -13.79 -10.69
C VAL A 251 -11.72 -14.30 -11.63
N ALA A 252 -13.00 -14.25 -11.24
CA ALA A 252 -14.08 -14.67 -12.12
C ALA A 252 -14.08 -13.89 -13.45
N LEU A 253 -13.94 -12.55 -13.38
CA LEU A 253 -13.86 -11.69 -14.55
C LEU A 253 -12.64 -12.04 -15.43
N ALA A 254 -11.44 -12.13 -14.84
CA ALA A 254 -10.21 -12.32 -15.60
C ALA A 254 -10.09 -13.73 -16.24
N TYR A 255 -10.70 -14.75 -15.61
CA TYR A 255 -10.72 -16.13 -16.09
C TYR A 255 -12.00 -16.48 -16.87
N GLY A 256 -12.94 -15.56 -17.03
CA GLY A 256 -14.20 -15.80 -17.75
C GLY A 256 -15.11 -16.83 -17.07
N LEU A 257 -15.17 -16.82 -15.73
CA LEU A 257 -16.02 -17.72 -14.94
C LEU A 257 -17.39 -17.08 -14.67
N ASP A 258 -18.43 -17.89 -14.58
CA ASP A 258 -19.80 -17.44 -14.28
C ASP A 258 -19.96 -16.84 -12.87
N GLY A 259 -18.99 -17.08 -11.98
CA GLY A 259 -18.99 -16.56 -10.62
C GLY A 259 -17.66 -16.77 -9.90
N PRO A 260 -17.52 -16.23 -8.67
CA PRO A 260 -16.31 -16.40 -7.87
C PRO A 260 -15.93 -17.87 -7.69
N PRO A 261 -14.65 -18.25 -7.93
CA PRO A 261 -14.23 -19.64 -7.78
C PRO A 261 -14.31 -20.07 -6.31
N ALA A 262 -14.60 -21.36 -6.09
CA ALA A 262 -14.53 -21.94 -4.75
C ALA A 262 -13.12 -21.78 -4.16
N PRO A 263 -12.96 -21.64 -2.82
CA PRO A 263 -11.67 -21.40 -2.19
C PRO A 263 -10.56 -22.39 -2.57
N GLY A 264 -10.91 -23.68 -2.75
CA GLY A 264 -9.95 -24.69 -3.20
C GLY A 264 -9.49 -24.51 -4.64
N ALA A 265 -10.37 -24.04 -5.53
CA ALA A 265 -10.01 -23.74 -6.92
C ALA A 265 -9.14 -22.47 -6.99
N LEU A 266 -9.50 -21.44 -6.22
CA LEU A 266 -8.71 -20.21 -6.11
C LEU A 266 -7.28 -20.51 -5.62
N ARG A 267 -7.13 -21.35 -4.58
CA ARG A 267 -5.80 -21.78 -4.11
C ARG A 267 -5.00 -22.48 -5.20
N ARG A 268 -5.60 -23.47 -5.89
CA ARG A 268 -4.91 -24.22 -6.95
C ARG A 268 -4.42 -23.34 -8.10
N VAL A 269 -5.26 -22.41 -8.58
CA VAL A 269 -4.81 -21.50 -9.66
C VAL A 269 -3.71 -20.57 -9.17
N SER A 270 -3.78 -20.12 -7.91
CA SER A 270 -2.78 -19.21 -7.36
C SER A 270 -1.37 -19.81 -7.18
N GLU A 271 -1.22 -21.14 -7.23
CA GLU A 271 0.09 -21.79 -7.15
C GLU A 271 1.00 -21.41 -8.34
N SER A 272 0.43 -21.18 -9.53
CA SER A 272 1.20 -20.73 -10.70
C SER A 272 1.74 -19.30 -10.55
N TRP A 273 1.14 -18.51 -9.65
CA TRP A 273 1.49 -17.11 -9.40
C TRP A 273 2.66 -16.95 -8.44
N ARG A 274 3.07 -18.01 -7.73
CA ARG A 274 4.22 -17.96 -6.81
C ARG A 274 5.49 -17.55 -7.56
N PRO A 275 6.40 -16.79 -6.92
CA PRO A 275 6.32 -16.21 -5.57
C PRO A 275 5.70 -14.79 -5.54
N TYR A 276 4.70 -14.50 -6.37
CA TYR A 276 4.14 -13.15 -6.55
C TYR A 276 2.61 -13.12 -6.41
N ARG A 277 2.04 -13.98 -5.57
CA ARG A 277 0.58 -14.08 -5.41
C ARG A 277 -0.08 -12.75 -5.04
N THR A 278 0.58 -11.94 -4.22
CA THR A 278 0.07 -10.60 -3.85
C THR A 278 0.08 -9.64 -5.04
N TRP A 279 1.09 -9.73 -5.91
CA TRP A 279 1.23 -8.85 -7.08
C TRP A 279 0.17 -9.18 -8.13
N VAL A 280 -0.04 -10.48 -8.40
CA VAL A 280 -1.10 -10.94 -9.31
C VAL A 280 -2.49 -10.56 -8.77
N ALA A 281 -2.73 -10.75 -7.47
CA ALA A 281 -3.99 -10.33 -6.84
C ALA A 281 -4.23 -8.81 -6.92
N LEU A 282 -3.18 -8.00 -6.96
CA LEU A 282 -3.29 -6.56 -7.21
C LEU A 282 -3.66 -6.25 -8.66
N HIS A 283 -2.99 -6.88 -9.64
CA HIS A 283 -3.31 -6.70 -11.07
C HIS A 283 -4.76 -7.11 -11.38
N LEU A 284 -5.22 -8.24 -10.83
CA LEU A 284 -6.60 -8.70 -10.96
C LEU A 284 -7.60 -7.66 -10.46
N ARG A 285 -7.36 -7.07 -9.29
CA ARG A 285 -8.26 -6.06 -8.72
C ARG A 285 -8.18 -4.72 -9.43
N ALA A 286 -7.01 -4.33 -9.96
CA ALA A 286 -6.87 -3.17 -10.81
C ALA A 286 -7.73 -3.33 -12.08
N ALA A 287 -7.67 -4.50 -12.73
CA ALA A 287 -8.49 -4.81 -13.90
C ALA A 287 -9.99 -4.81 -13.58
N LEU A 288 -10.39 -5.34 -12.42
CA LEU A 288 -11.77 -5.25 -11.96
C LEU A 288 -12.22 -3.81 -11.75
N GLU A 289 -11.39 -2.97 -11.12
CA GLU A 289 -11.75 -1.57 -10.86
C GLU A 289 -11.88 -0.75 -12.15
N GLU A 290 -11.00 -0.96 -13.14
CA GLU A 290 -11.11 -0.31 -14.45
C GLU A 290 -12.40 -0.68 -15.18
N GLU A 291 -12.91 -1.89 -14.98
CA GLU A 291 -14.16 -2.36 -15.57
C GLU A 291 -15.39 -1.81 -14.83
N THR A 292 -15.35 -1.71 -13.50
CA THR A 292 -16.55 -1.46 -12.70
C THR A 292 -16.66 -0.04 -12.15
N GLY A 293 -15.53 0.66 -11.95
CA GLY A 293 -15.48 2.01 -11.39
C GLY A 293 -16.06 2.14 -9.96
N GLU A 294 -16.19 1.04 -9.22
CA GLU A 294 -16.92 0.98 -7.94
C GLU A 294 -16.22 1.71 -6.79
N ILE A 295 -14.89 1.81 -6.82
CA ILE A 295 -14.12 2.52 -5.79
C ILE A 295 -14.07 4.02 -6.10
N LEU A 296 -13.83 4.38 -7.37
CA LEU A 296 -13.59 5.77 -7.78
C LEU A 296 -14.84 6.52 -8.24
N GLY A 297 -15.98 5.84 -8.39
CA GLY A 297 -17.24 6.45 -8.80
C GLY A 297 -17.31 6.77 -10.31
N GLY A 298 -16.47 6.13 -11.12
CA GLY A 298 -16.41 6.33 -12.57
C GLY A 298 -16.71 5.03 -13.32
N GLY A 299 -17.95 4.54 -13.25
CA GLY A 299 -18.39 3.52 -14.19
C GLY A 299 -18.37 4.10 -15.61
N ARG A 300 -17.62 3.49 -16.53
CA ARG A 300 -17.95 3.58 -17.95
C ARG A 300 -19.08 2.59 -18.20
N GLY A 301 -20.30 3.11 -18.20
CA GLY A 301 -21.54 2.37 -18.49
C GLY A 301 -22.73 3.26 -18.25
#